data_AF-A0A529ZHK9-F1
#
_entry.id   AF-A0A529ZHK9-F1
#
_cell.length_a   1.000
_cell.length_b   1.000
_cell.length_c   1.000
_cell.angle_alpha   90.00
_cell.angle_beta   90.00
_cell.angle_gamma   90.00
#
_symmetry.space_group_name_H-M   'P 1'
#
loop_
_entity.id
_entity.type
_entity.pdbx_description
1 polymer ?
#
loop_
_entity_poly.entity_id
_entity_poly.type
_entity_poly.pdbx_seq_one_letter_code
_entity_poly.pdbx_strand_id
1 'polypeptide(L)'
;LTTRGGMTSHAAVVARGMGKPCVSGAGSLRVDYKAGTLNSMGQTFRKGDIITIDGGNGQVLKGAVAMLQPELSGDFAAIMEWADAARRMKVRTNAETPLDARMARSFGAEGIGLCRTEHMFFDGDRIVAMREMILADTEKDRRSALDKLLPMQRSDFLELFEIMAGLP
;
A
#
# COMPACT_ATOMS: atom_id res chain seq x y z
N LEU A 1 14.33 10.40 6.19
CA LEU A 1 15.74 10.33 6.66
C LEU A 1 16.46 11.62 6.29
N THR A 2 17.04 12.34 7.25
CA THR A 2 17.86 13.53 6.98
C THR A 2 19.17 13.49 7.76
N THR A 3 20.24 14.10 7.21
CA THR A 3 21.56 14.18 7.86
C THR A 3 21.62 15.25 8.96
N ARG A 4 20.69 16.21 8.93
CA ARG A 4 20.61 17.35 9.86
C ARG A 4 19.16 17.62 10.27
N GLY A 5 18.99 18.41 11.32
CA GLY A 5 17.70 18.82 11.84
C GLY A 5 17.24 17.99 13.04
N GLY A 6 16.67 18.66 14.05
CA GLY A 6 16.10 18.01 15.23
C GLY A 6 14.62 17.70 15.09
N MET A 7 13.96 17.36 16.21
CA MET A 7 12.54 16.99 16.26
C MET A 7 11.57 18.09 15.78
N THR A 8 12.00 19.35 15.75
CA THR A 8 11.22 20.50 15.27
C THR A 8 11.65 20.97 13.87
N SER A 9 12.54 20.23 13.20
CA SER A 9 12.95 20.54 11.84
C SER A 9 11.80 20.39 10.85
N HIS A 10 11.89 21.09 9.71
CA HIS A 10 10.90 21.01 8.63
C HIS A 10 10.55 19.56 8.26
N ALA A 11 11.58 18.70 8.08
CA ALA A 11 11.38 17.30 7.74
C ALA A 11 10.63 16.52 8.83
N ALA A 12 10.89 16.78 10.11
CA ALA A 12 10.23 16.11 11.22
C ALA A 12 8.76 16.54 11.36
N VAL A 13 8.49 17.85 11.24
CA VAL A 13 7.13 18.41 11.34
C VAL A 13 6.24 17.91 10.19
N VAL A 14 6.74 17.98 8.96
CA VAL A 14 5.99 17.53 7.77
C VAL A 14 5.73 16.03 7.83
N ALA A 15 6.75 15.22 8.17
CA ALA A 15 6.59 13.78 8.25
C ALA A 15 5.55 13.35 9.29
N ARG A 16 5.51 14.03 10.45
CA ARG A 16 4.49 13.81 11.48
C ARG A 16 3.09 14.15 10.97
N GLY A 17 2.93 15.28 10.29
CA GLY A 17 1.64 15.67 9.69
C GLY A 17 1.16 14.70 8.61
N MET A 18 2.08 14.03 7.91
CA MET A 18 1.78 13.03 6.88
C MET A 18 1.67 11.59 7.41
N GLY A 19 1.91 11.34 8.70
CA GLY A 19 1.96 9.99 9.26
C GLY A 19 3.06 9.10 8.67
N LYS A 20 4.14 9.69 8.14
CA LYS A 20 5.25 8.93 7.52
C LYS A 20 6.42 8.77 8.50
N PRO A 21 7.02 7.57 8.62
CA PRO A 21 8.22 7.37 9.43
C PRO A 21 9.37 8.31 9.00
N CYS A 22 9.98 8.99 9.97
CA CYS A 22 11.08 9.92 9.71
C CYS A 22 12.12 9.88 10.82
N VAL A 23 13.37 9.61 10.42
CA VAL A 23 14.55 9.82 11.24
C VAL A 23 15.23 11.11 10.76
N SER A 24 15.27 12.13 11.61
CA SER A 24 15.94 13.40 11.32
C SER A 24 17.24 13.54 12.10
N GLY A 25 18.24 14.20 11.51
CA GLY A 25 19.48 14.52 12.23
C GLY A 25 20.44 13.34 12.36
N ALA A 26 20.41 12.39 11.43
CA ALA A 26 21.34 11.28 11.37
C ALA A 26 22.74 11.75 10.91
N GLY A 27 23.47 12.41 11.83
CA GLY A 27 24.75 13.07 11.55
C GLY A 27 25.90 12.14 11.17
N SER A 28 25.77 10.83 11.44
CA SER A 28 26.72 9.80 11.00
C SER A 28 26.61 9.50 9.50
N LEU A 29 25.56 9.97 8.82
CA LEU A 29 25.36 9.76 7.39
C LEU A 29 26.10 10.81 6.55
N ARG A 30 26.82 10.32 5.55
CA ARG A 30 27.51 11.12 4.54
C ARG A 30 26.89 10.83 3.17
N VAL A 31 26.22 11.84 2.61
CA VAL A 31 25.62 11.77 1.28
C VAL A 31 26.56 12.39 0.26
N ASP A 32 27.01 11.60 -0.71
CA ASP A 32 27.70 12.11 -1.89
C ASP A 32 26.69 12.22 -3.04
N TYR A 33 26.27 13.45 -3.31
CA TYR A 33 25.29 13.75 -4.36
C TYR A 33 25.85 13.53 -5.77
N LYS A 34 27.17 13.67 -5.98
CA LYS A 34 27.79 13.47 -7.30
C LYS A 34 27.90 11.98 -7.62
N ALA A 35 28.35 11.20 -6.65
CA ALA A 35 28.46 9.74 -6.79
C ALA A 35 27.11 9.02 -6.64
N GLY A 36 26.08 9.70 -6.11
CA GLY A 36 24.79 9.09 -5.80
C GLY A 36 24.89 8.03 -4.70
N THR A 37 25.79 8.24 -3.73
CA THR A 37 26.05 7.28 -2.64
C THR A 37 25.71 7.85 -1.27
N LEU A 38 25.33 6.96 -0.36
CA LEU A 38 25.09 7.24 1.05
C LEU A 38 25.99 6.34 1.88
N ASN A 39 26.82 6.95 2.72
CA ASN A 39 27.81 6.24 3.54
C ASN A 39 27.46 6.37 5.02
N SER A 40 27.51 5.25 5.75
CA SER A 40 27.35 5.20 7.20
C SER A 40 28.12 4.02 7.78
N MET A 41 28.85 4.22 8.88
CA MET A 41 29.49 3.12 9.63
C MET A 41 30.28 2.12 8.74
N GLY A 42 31.00 2.63 7.75
CA GLY A 42 31.79 1.80 6.81
C GLY A 42 30.98 1.09 5.73
N GLN A 43 29.68 1.33 5.63
CA GLN A 43 28.81 0.80 4.58
C GLN A 43 28.46 1.88 3.55
N THR A 44 28.47 1.50 2.28
CA THR A 44 28.10 2.34 1.15
C THR A 44 26.82 1.81 0.52
N PHE A 45 25.82 2.68 0.43
CA PHE A 45 24.55 2.43 -0.25
C PHE A 45 24.48 3.25 -1.53
N ARG A 46 23.92 2.68 -2.57
CA ARG A 46 23.66 3.31 -3.86
C ARG A 46 22.16 3.53 -4.05
N LYS A 47 21.84 4.37 -5.03
CA LYS A 47 20.45 4.50 -5.49
C LYS A 47 19.91 3.11 -5.88
N GLY A 48 18.76 2.75 -5.31
CA GLY A 48 18.10 1.45 -5.52
C GLY A 48 18.31 0.47 -4.37
N ASP A 49 19.30 0.69 -3.50
CA ASP A 49 19.49 -0.16 -2.32
C ASP A 49 18.37 0.08 -1.31
N ILE A 50 17.87 -1.02 -0.73
CA ILE A 50 16.78 -0.98 0.25
C ILE A 50 17.35 -0.70 1.64
N ILE A 51 16.74 0.27 2.32
CA ILE A 51 16.94 0.55 3.74
C ILE A 51 15.57 0.66 4.42
N THR A 52 15.50 0.28 5.70
CA THR A 52 14.30 0.43 6.51
C THR A 52 14.45 1.60 7.47
N ILE A 53 13.38 2.39 7.62
CA ILE A 53 13.34 3.58 8.49
C ILE A 53 12.39 3.29 9.65
N ASP A 54 12.93 3.20 10.86
CA ASP A 54 12.14 3.15 12.09
C ASP A 54 12.07 4.55 12.71
N GLY A 55 10.94 5.23 12.48
CA GLY A 55 10.69 6.56 13.02
C GLY A 55 10.36 6.59 14.52
N GLY A 56 10.03 5.44 15.14
CA GLY A 56 9.73 5.35 16.57
C GLY A 56 11.00 5.33 17.41
N ASN A 57 11.96 4.49 17.03
CA ASN A 57 13.25 4.35 17.72
C ASN A 57 14.37 5.23 17.14
N GLY A 58 14.12 5.92 16.02
CA GLY A 58 15.15 6.74 15.37
C GLY A 58 16.20 5.93 14.60
N GLN A 59 15.89 4.69 14.20
CA GLN A 59 16.86 3.76 13.62
C GLN A 59 16.78 3.72 12.08
N VAL A 60 17.94 3.49 11.47
CA VAL A 60 18.08 3.24 10.03
C VAL A 60 18.73 1.87 9.87
N LEU A 61 17.99 0.93 9.30
CA LEU A 61 18.38 -0.47 9.21
C LEU A 61 18.72 -0.81 7.75
N LYS A 62 19.78 -1.60 7.55
CA LYS A 62 20.15 -2.07 6.22
C LYS A 62 19.18 -3.15 5.74
N GLY A 63 18.72 -3.03 4.50
CA GLY A 63 17.83 -4.00 3.88
C GLY A 63 16.36 -3.80 4.26
N ALA A 64 15.54 -4.74 3.81
CA ALA A 64 14.14 -4.83 4.18
C ALA A 64 14.02 -5.59 5.51
N VAL A 65 13.40 -4.96 6.50
CA VAL A 65 12.98 -5.64 7.73
C VAL A 65 11.54 -6.10 7.56
N ALA A 66 11.20 -7.26 8.12
CA ALA A 66 9.83 -7.74 8.14
C ALA A 66 8.95 -6.74 8.89
N MET A 67 7.97 -6.18 8.19
CA MET A 67 7.01 -5.25 8.80
C MET A 67 6.01 -6.04 9.65
N LEU A 68 5.76 -5.54 10.85
CA LEU A 68 4.69 -6.06 11.69
C LEU A 68 3.36 -5.53 11.19
N GLN A 69 2.36 -6.40 11.10
CA GLN A 69 0.99 -5.97 10.87
C GLN A 69 0.47 -5.31 12.15
N PRO A 70 -0.11 -4.11 12.09
CA PRO A 70 -0.73 -3.49 13.25
C PRO A 70 -1.88 -4.36 13.77
N GLU A 71 -1.88 -4.68 15.06
CA GLU A 71 -2.97 -5.40 15.71
C GLU A 71 -3.99 -4.42 16.29
N LEU A 72 -5.28 -4.71 16.10
CA LEU A 72 -6.39 -4.06 16.80
C LEU A 72 -6.46 -4.61 18.23
N SER A 73 -5.57 -4.15 19.13
CA SER A 73 -5.52 -4.67 20.51
C SER A 73 -5.45 -3.56 21.56
N GLY A 74 -5.75 -3.93 22.80
CA GLY A 74 -5.71 -3.04 23.98
C GLY A 74 -6.67 -1.86 23.87
N ASP A 75 -6.19 -0.68 24.29
CA ASP A 75 -6.98 0.55 24.32
C ASP A 75 -7.54 0.95 22.94
N PHE A 76 -6.82 0.61 21.87
CA PHE A 76 -7.28 0.92 20.51
C PHE A 76 -8.54 0.14 20.15
N ALA A 77 -8.61 -1.15 20.50
CA ALA A 77 -9.81 -1.95 20.28
C ALA A 77 -11.01 -1.41 21.07
N ALA A 78 -10.82 -1.02 22.33
CA ALA A 78 -11.87 -0.44 23.15
C ALA A 78 -12.42 0.88 22.56
N ILE A 79 -11.54 1.74 22.06
CA ILE A 79 -11.96 2.99 21.39
C ILE A 79 -12.73 2.68 20.10
N MET A 80 -12.29 1.70 19.31
CA MET A 80 -12.98 1.31 18.08
C MET A 80 -14.37 0.75 18.36
N GLU A 81 -14.55 -0.05 19.42
CA GLU A 81 -15.87 -0.51 19.86
C GLU A 81 -16.81 0.64 20.23
N TRP A 82 -16.31 1.65 20.96
CA TRP A 82 -17.12 2.84 21.30
C TRP A 82 -17.45 3.67 20.06
N ALA A 83 -16.51 3.80 19.14
CA ALA A 83 -16.73 4.49 17.87
C ALA A 83 -17.79 3.78 17.02
N ASP A 84 -17.72 2.45 16.96
CA ASP A 84 -18.70 1.62 16.25
C ASP A 84 -20.09 1.67 16.87
N ALA A 85 -20.18 1.73 18.20
CA ALA A 85 -21.46 1.89 18.89
C ALA A 85 -22.10 3.26 18.68
N ALA A 86 -21.29 4.33 18.57
CA ALA A 86 -21.77 5.70 18.44
C ALA A 86 -22.03 6.12 16.98
N ARG A 87 -21.39 5.48 15.99
CA ARG A 87 -21.49 5.91 14.59
C ARG A 87 -22.84 5.56 13.98
N ARG A 88 -23.35 6.49 13.17
CA ARG A 88 -24.54 6.26 12.31
C ARG A 88 -24.16 5.70 10.93
N MET A 89 -23.00 6.11 10.40
CA MET A 89 -22.58 5.73 9.05
C MET A 89 -21.85 4.39 9.07
N LYS A 90 -22.12 3.57 8.06
CA LYS A 90 -21.32 2.37 7.78
C LYS A 90 -19.97 2.74 7.17
N VAL A 91 -18.95 1.98 7.50
CA VAL A 91 -17.60 2.15 6.97
C VAL A 91 -17.30 0.97 6.06
N ARG A 92 -17.29 1.24 4.76
CA ARG A 92 -16.88 0.26 3.73
C ARG A 92 -15.52 0.64 3.18
N THR A 93 -14.82 -0.34 2.62
CA THR A 93 -13.49 -0.13 2.05
C THR A 93 -13.54 0.14 0.56
N ASN A 94 -12.50 0.78 0.04
CA ASN A 94 -12.19 0.73 -1.38
C ASN A 94 -11.14 -0.38 -1.55
N ALA A 95 -11.52 -1.50 -2.16
CA ALA A 95 -10.66 -2.67 -2.32
C ALA A 95 -10.91 -3.34 -3.65
N GLU A 96 -9.82 -3.72 -4.33
CA GLU A 96 -9.84 -4.28 -5.68
C GLU A 96 -9.07 -5.60 -5.76
N THR A 97 -8.23 -5.90 -4.76
CA THR A 97 -7.46 -7.15 -4.68
C THR A 97 -7.89 -8.01 -3.48
N PRO A 98 -7.68 -9.34 -3.55
CA PRO A 98 -7.90 -10.24 -2.43
C PRO A 98 -7.14 -9.84 -1.15
N LEU A 99 -5.94 -9.30 -1.29
CA LEU A 99 -5.13 -8.84 -0.15
C LEU A 99 -5.79 -7.64 0.53
N ASP A 100 -6.21 -6.64 -0.24
CA ASP A 100 -6.86 -5.44 0.28
C ASP A 100 -8.19 -5.79 0.96
N ALA A 101 -8.97 -6.69 0.35
CA ALA A 101 -10.24 -7.13 0.90
C ALA A 101 -10.08 -7.85 2.25
N ARG A 102 -9.10 -8.77 2.36
CA ARG A 102 -8.81 -9.46 3.63
C ARG A 102 -8.37 -8.50 4.72
N MET A 103 -7.47 -7.58 4.39
CA MET A 103 -6.96 -6.59 5.32
C MET A 103 -8.07 -5.64 5.79
N ALA A 104 -8.88 -5.14 4.86
CA ALA A 104 -10.00 -4.28 5.21
C ALA A 104 -11.02 -5.00 6.10
N ARG A 105 -11.34 -6.26 5.80
CA ARG A 105 -12.24 -7.08 6.62
C ARG A 105 -11.66 -7.31 8.02
N SER A 106 -10.36 -7.56 8.15
CA SER A 106 -9.73 -7.70 9.48
C SER A 106 -9.74 -6.40 10.29
N PHE A 107 -9.80 -5.24 9.63
CA PHE A 107 -9.97 -3.94 10.28
C PHE A 107 -11.43 -3.53 10.54
N GLY A 108 -12.39 -4.43 10.30
CA GLY A 108 -13.81 -4.19 10.57
C GLY A 108 -14.58 -3.49 9.45
N ALA A 109 -14.04 -3.42 8.22
CA ALA A 109 -14.78 -2.89 7.09
C ALA A 109 -16.07 -3.68 6.84
N GLU A 110 -17.17 -2.98 6.69
CA GLU A 110 -18.53 -3.54 6.56
C GLU A 110 -18.90 -3.81 5.09
N GLY A 111 -17.92 -4.18 4.28
CA GLY A 111 -18.06 -4.44 2.84
C GLY A 111 -17.16 -3.56 1.95
N ILE A 112 -17.30 -3.70 0.63
CA ILE A 112 -16.53 -2.96 -0.38
C ILE A 112 -17.41 -1.88 -1.02
N GLY A 113 -17.19 -0.62 -0.67
CA GLY A 113 -17.95 0.51 -1.20
C GLY A 113 -17.59 0.86 -2.64
N LEU A 114 -16.37 0.52 -3.06
CA LEU A 114 -15.86 0.77 -4.40
C LEU A 114 -14.80 -0.26 -4.76
N CYS A 115 -15.05 -1.00 -5.84
CA CYS A 115 -14.07 -1.86 -6.50
C CYS A 115 -13.83 -1.31 -7.90
N ARG A 116 -12.65 -0.73 -8.15
CA ARG A 116 -12.25 -0.19 -9.46
C ARG A 116 -11.67 -1.29 -10.34
N THR A 117 -12.46 -1.75 -11.30
CA THR A 117 -12.04 -2.83 -12.20
C THR A 117 -10.84 -2.47 -13.06
N GLU A 118 -10.62 -1.20 -13.33
CA GLU A 118 -9.52 -0.70 -14.15
C GLU A 118 -8.16 -1.11 -13.59
N HIS A 119 -8.03 -1.12 -12.26
CA HIS A 119 -6.79 -1.51 -11.58
C HIS A 119 -6.49 -3.01 -11.72
N MET A 120 -7.53 -3.83 -11.91
CA MET A 120 -7.41 -5.28 -12.04
C MET A 120 -6.80 -5.70 -13.39
N PHE A 121 -6.66 -4.76 -14.34
CA PHE A 121 -6.13 -5.04 -15.68
C PHE A 121 -4.67 -4.60 -15.89
N PHE A 122 -4.04 -3.96 -14.91
CA PHE A 122 -2.69 -3.41 -15.08
C PHE A 122 -1.57 -4.46 -14.99
N ASP A 123 -1.85 -5.65 -14.50
CA ASP A 123 -0.84 -6.69 -14.27
C ASP A 123 -0.70 -7.69 -15.43
N GLY A 124 0.56 -8.01 -15.75
CA GLY A 124 0.96 -9.17 -16.55
C GLY A 124 0.25 -9.26 -17.90
N ASP A 125 -0.35 -10.43 -18.17
CA ASP A 125 -1.01 -10.71 -19.45
C ASP A 125 -2.33 -9.93 -19.65
N ARG A 126 -2.88 -9.36 -18.57
CA ARG A 126 -4.17 -8.62 -18.61
C ARG A 126 -4.04 -7.31 -19.36
N ILE A 127 -2.91 -6.62 -19.21
CA ILE A 127 -2.67 -5.36 -19.92
C ILE A 127 -2.56 -5.60 -21.44
N VAL A 128 -2.08 -6.77 -21.84
CA VAL A 128 -1.97 -7.16 -23.25
C VAL A 128 -3.37 -7.38 -23.82
N ALA A 129 -4.19 -8.20 -23.17
CA ALA A 129 -5.58 -8.43 -23.59
C ALA A 129 -6.42 -7.13 -23.58
N MET A 130 -6.20 -6.23 -22.62
CA MET A 130 -6.84 -4.92 -22.59
C MET A 130 -6.41 -4.04 -23.76
N ARG A 131 -5.11 -4.01 -24.10
CA ARG A 131 -4.61 -3.26 -25.26
C ARG A 131 -5.13 -3.82 -26.58
N GLU A 132 -5.20 -5.14 -26.72
CA GLU A 132 -5.81 -5.80 -27.88
C GLU A 132 -7.27 -5.38 -28.05
N MET A 133 -8.05 -5.33 -26.96
CA MET A 133 -9.44 -4.88 -26.99
C MET A 133 -9.55 -3.41 -27.44
N ILE A 134 -8.68 -2.52 -26.96
CA ILE A 134 -8.68 -1.09 -27.32
C ILE A 134 -8.33 -0.90 -28.80
N LEU A 135 -7.36 -1.65 -29.32
CA LEU A 135 -6.84 -1.52 -30.68
C LEU A 135 -7.63 -2.34 -31.72
N ALA A 136 -8.66 -3.07 -31.32
CA ALA A 136 -9.45 -3.90 -32.24
C ALA A 136 -10.24 -3.05 -33.24
N ASP A 137 -10.02 -3.30 -34.53
CA ASP A 137 -10.70 -2.63 -35.65
C ASP A 137 -12.12 -3.17 -35.89
N THR A 138 -12.41 -4.40 -35.45
CA THR A 138 -13.72 -5.04 -35.63
C THR A 138 -14.35 -5.45 -34.31
N GLU A 139 -15.69 -5.53 -34.29
CA GLU A 139 -16.42 -6.07 -33.14
C GLU A 139 -15.98 -7.50 -32.80
N LYS A 140 -15.70 -8.31 -33.82
CA LYS A 140 -15.27 -9.71 -33.64
C LYS A 140 -13.94 -9.79 -32.90
N ASP A 141 -12.97 -8.99 -33.29
CA ASP A 141 -11.65 -8.97 -32.65
C ASP A 141 -11.73 -8.41 -31.24
N ARG A 142 -12.58 -7.39 -31.03
CA ARG A 142 -12.85 -6.85 -29.69
C ARG A 142 -13.45 -7.89 -28.76
N ARG A 143 -14.42 -8.68 -29.24
CA ARG A 143 -15.02 -9.79 -28.46
C ARG A 143 -13.99 -10.86 -28.10
N SER A 144 -13.13 -11.23 -29.06
CA SER A 144 -12.04 -12.19 -28.80
C SER A 144 -11.09 -11.72 -27.69
N ALA A 145 -10.73 -10.43 -27.67
CA ALA A 145 -9.92 -9.86 -26.59
C ALA A 145 -10.67 -9.83 -25.24
N LEU A 146 -11.97 -9.51 -25.24
CA LEU A 146 -12.82 -9.57 -24.03
C LEU A 146 -12.95 -10.99 -23.47
N ASP A 147 -13.03 -12.00 -24.33
CA ASP A 147 -13.10 -13.41 -23.92
C ASP A 147 -11.84 -13.86 -23.16
N LYS A 148 -10.69 -13.23 -23.43
CA LYS A 148 -9.45 -13.44 -22.66
C LYS A 148 -9.53 -12.82 -21.26
N LEU A 149 -10.14 -11.63 -21.14
CA LEU A 149 -10.27 -10.91 -19.86
C LEU A 149 -11.33 -11.51 -18.95
N LEU A 150 -12.41 -12.06 -19.52
CA LEU A 150 -13.55 -12.60 -18.77
C LEU A 150 -13.17 -13.63 -17.68
N PRO A 151 -12.39 -14.70 -17.96
CA PRO A 151 -12.05 -15.67 -16.92
C PRO A 151 -11.16 -15.06 -15.82
N MET A 152 -10.28 -14.13 -16.19
CA MET A 152 -9.38 -13.46 -15.25
C MET A 152 -10.17 -12.58 -14.28
N GLN A 153 -11.05 -11.73 -14.81
CA GLN A 153 -11.90 -10.86 -14.00
C GLN A 153 -12.91 -11.65 -13.15
N ARG A 154 -13.46 -12.75 -13.70
CA ARG A 154 -14.36 -13.63 -12.95
C ARG A 154 -13.66 -14.26 -11.76
N SER A 155 -12.42 -14.73 -11.93
CA SER A 155 -11.62 -15.31 -10.83
C SER A 155 -11.43 -14.30 -9.69
N ASP A 156 -11.06 -13.06 -10.03
CA ASP A 156 -10.83 -12.03 -9.02
C ASP A 156 -12.12 -11.74 -8.23
N PHE A 157 -13.26 -11.61 -8.91
CA PHE A 157 -14.53 -11.37 -8.23
C PHE A 157 -14.99 -12.54 -7.38
N LEU A 158 -14.76 -13.78 -7.82
CA LEU A 158 -15.04 -14.95 -6.98
C LEU A 158 -14.27 -14.88 -5.66
N GLU A 159 -12.97 -14.58 -5.71
CA GLU A 159 -12.17 -14.41 -4.50
C GLU A 159 -12.66 -13.24 -3.65
N LEU A 160 -12.99 -12.09 -4.25
CA LEU A 160 -13.51 -10.93 -3.51
C LEU A 160 -14.84 -11.27 -2.81
N PHE A 161 -15.76 -11.97 -3.48
CA PHE A 161 -17.03 -12.38 -2.91
C PHE A 161 -16.87 -13.42 -1.80
N GLU A 162 -15.96 -14.38 -1.94
CA GLU A 162 -15.63 -15.33 -0.89
C GLU A 162 -15.05 -14.62 0.35
N ILE A 163 -14.12 -13.68 0.13
CA ILE A 163 -13.48 -12.90 1.19
C ILE A 163 -14.48 -11.97 1.88
N MET A 164 -15.47 -11.44 1.17
CA MET A 164 -16.50 -10.55 1.70
C MET A 164 -17.84 -11.27 1.95
N ALA A 165 -17.85 -12.59 2.07
CA ALA A 165 -19.08 -13.36 2.28
C ALA A 165 -19.91 -12.80 3.45
N GLY A 166 -21.18 -12.47 3.15
CA GLY A 166 -22.14 -11.87 4.08
C GLY A 166 -22.09 -10.34 4.17
N LEU A 167 -21.18 -9.69 3.44
CA LEU A 167 -21.04 -8.23 3.38
C LEU A 167 -21.25 -7.73 1.94
N PRO A 168 -21.77 -6.51 1.76
CA PRO A 168 -22.04 -5.94 0.45
C PRO A 168 -20.77 -5.48 -0.27
#